data_AF-A0A7V4XD84-F1
#
_entry.id   AF-A0A7V4XD84-F1
#
_cell.length_a   1.000
_cell.length_b   1.000
_cell.length_c   1.000
_cell.angle_alpha   90.00
_cell.angle_beta   90.00
_cell.angle_gamma   90.00
#
_symmetry.space_group_name_H-M   'P 1'
#
loop_
_entity.id
_entity.type
_entity.pdbx_description
1 polymer ?
#
loop_
_entity_poly.entity_id
_entity_poly.type
_entity_poly.pdbx_seq_one_letter_code
_entity_poly.pdbx_strand_id
1 'polypeptide(L)' 'MGRRKYTDEFKEEAVKLAQRSGVPVSQTAKELGTNAEMLRGWVR' A
#
# COMPACT_ATOMS: atom_id res chain seq x y z
N MET A 1 -8.92 21.51 -4.68
CA MET A 1 -7.71 20.68 -4.42
C MET A 1 -8.02 19.77 -3.26
N GLY A 2 -8.15 18.47 -3.47
CA GLY A 2 -8.42 17.60 -2.33
C GLY A 2 -8.71 16.18 -2.76
N ARG A 3 -7.78 15.29 -2.41
CA ARG A 3 -7.96 13.90 -1.95
C ARG A 3 -6.77 13.04 -2.37
N ARG A 4 -5.60 13.34 -1.79
CA ARG A 4 -4.70 12.25 -1.40
C ARG A 4 -5.42 11.54 -0.25
N LYS A 5 -6.25 10.53 -0.57
CA LYS A 5 -6.95 9.71 0.45
C LYS A 5 -5.95 8.91 1.31
N TYR A 6 -4.70 8.82 0.86
CA TYR A 6 -3.59 8.17 1.53
C TYR A 6 -2.43 9.15 1.61
N THR A 7 -1.83 9.29 2.79
CA THR A 7 -0.60 10.05 2.99
C THR A 7 0.59 9.33 2.36
N ASP A 8 1.63 10.06 2.00
CA ASP A 8 2.85 9.48 1.45
C ASP A 8 3.52 8.52 2.46
N GLU A 9 3.46 8.83 3.76
CA GLU A 9 3.87 7.92 4.84
C GLU A 9 3.11 6.59 4.81
N PHE A 10 1.80 6.61 4.58
CA PHE A 10 1.01 5.39 4.49
C PHE A 10 1.40 4.54 3.28
N LYS A 11 1.72 5.19 2.14
CA LYS A 11 2.24 4.46 0.98
C LYS A 11 3.55 3.79 1.29
N GLU A 12 4.49 4.51 1.90
CA GLU A 12 5.82 4.01 2.23
C GLU A 12 5.75 2.83 3.18
N GLU A 13 4.95 2.93 4.25
CA GLU A 13 4.78 1.84 5.20
C GLU A 13 4.13 0.62 4.55
N ALA A 14 3.12 0.82 3.70
CA ALA A 14 2.45 -0.27 3.01
C ALA A 14 3.39 -0.98 2.00
N VAL A 15 4.24 -0.22 1.29
CA VAL A 15 5.24 -0.75 0.36
C VAL A 15 6.37 -1.45 1.11
N LYS A 16 6.87 -0.87 2.21
CA LYS A 16 7.86 -1.51 3.09
C LYS A 16 7.32 -2.81 3.67
N LEU A 17 6.08 -2.82 4.15
CA LEU A 17 5.46 -4.00 4.72
C LEU A 17 5.32 -5.11 3.67
N ALA A 18 4.86 -4.78 2.46
CA ALA A 18 4.77 -5.74 1.36
C ALA A 18 6.14 -6.32 0.98
N GLN A 19 7.18 -5.48 0.91
CA GLN A 19 8.54 -5.92 0.58
C GLN A 19 9.20 -6.73 1.71
N ARG A 20 8.96 -6.36 2.96
CA ARG A 20 9.66 -6.93 4.13
C ARG A 20 9.01 -8.20 4.65
N SER A 21 7.68 -8.29 4.62
CA SER A 21 6.95 -9.49 5.07
C SER A 21 6.84 -10.57 4.00
N GLY A 22 7.19 -10.30 2.73
CA GLY A 22 7.05 -11.26 1.63
C GLY A 22 5.60 -11.68 1.35
N VAL A 23 4.63 -11.01 1.98
CA VAL A 23 3.20 -11.24 1.75
C VAL A 23 2.78 -10.55 0.46
N PRO A 24 1.85 -11.16 -0.30
CA PRO A 24 1.36 -10.57 -1.53
C PRO A 24 0.71 -9.22 -1.28
N VAL A 25 0.95 -8.28 -2.18
CA VAL A 25 0.41 -6.91 -2.16
C VAL A 25 -1.10 -6.88 -1.90
N SER A 26 -1.85 -7.84 -2.44
CA SER A 26 -3.29 -7.95 -2.20
C SER A 26 -3.66 -8.23 -0.74
N GLN A 27 -2.84 -8.98 -0.02
CA GLN A 27 -3.05 -9.28 1.40
C GLN A 27 -2.71 -8.07 2.26
N THR A 28 -1.54 -7.48 2.05
CA THR A 28 -1.14 -6.23 2.71
C THR A 28 -2.16 -5.11 2.50
N ALA A 29 -2.69 -4.98 1.28
CA ALA A 29 -3.71 -3.99 0.99
C ALA A 29 -5.02 -4.24 1.74
N LYS A 30 -5.43 -5.52 1.82
CA LYS A 30 -6.65 -5.92 2.52
C LYS A 30 -6.55 -5.71 4.03
N GLU A 31 -5.39 -5.98 4.61
CA GLU A 31 -5.10 -5.72 6.03
C GLU A 31 -5.06 -4.22 6.36
N LEU A 32 -4.50 -3.43 5.46
CA LEU A 32 -4.41 -1.97 5.60
C LEU A 32 -5.69 -1.23 5.17
N GLY A 33 -6.72 -1.94 4.69
CA GLY A 33 -7.95 -1.33 4.18
C GLY A 33 -7.73 -0.44 2.94
N THR A 34 -6.68 -0.71 2.17
CA THR A 34 -6.36 0.01 0.93
C THR A 34 -6.63 -0.85 -0.31
N ASN A 35 -6.60 -0.20 -1.47
CA ASN A 35 -6.78 -0.88 -2.75
C ASN A 35 -5.52 -1.62 -3.16
N ALA A 36 -5.63 -2.94 -3.39
CA ALA A 36 -4.53 -3.78 -3.85
C ALA A 36 -3.92 -3.27 -5.16
N GLU A 37 -4.76 -2.76 -6.07
CA GLU A 37 -4.32 -2.22 -7.35
C GLU A 37 -3.48 -0.93 -7.18
N MET A 38 -3.87 -0.06 -6.23
CA MET A 38 -3.07 1.13 -5.91
C MET A 38 -1.76 0.76 -5.26
N LEU A 39 -1.79 -0.14 -4.26
CA LEU A 39 -0.59 -0.60 -3.58
C LEU A 39 0.38 -1.25 -4.56
N ARG A 40 -0.13 -2.05 -5.51
CA ARG A 40 0.68 -2.67 -6.58
C ARG A 40 1.32 -1.62 -7.49
N GLY A 41 0.64 -0.50 -7.73
CA GLY A 41 1.19 0.63 -8.46
C GLY A 41 2.29 1.39 -7.70
N TRP A 42 2.33 1.31 -6.36
CA TRP A 42 3.35 1.95 -5.53
C TRP A 42 4.58 1.07 -5.29
N VAL A 43 4.41 -0.26 -5.38
CA VAL A 43 5.51 -1.23 -5.24
C VAL A 43 6.37 -1.32 -6.52
N ARG A 44 5.89 -0.82 -7.67
CA ARG A 44 6.63 -0.86 -8.95
C ARG A 44 7.81 0.11 -8.98
#